data_AF-A0A3D2W8X9-F1
#
_entry.id   AF-A0A3D2W8X9-F1
#
_cell.length_a   1.000
_cell.length_b   1.000
_cell.length_c   1.000
_cell.angle_alpha   90.00
_cell.angle_beta   90.00
_cell.angle_gamma   90.00
#
_symmetry.space_group_name_H-M   'P 1'
#
loop_
_entity.id
_entity.type
_entity.pdbx_description
1 polymer ?
#
loop_
_entity_poly.entity_id
_entity_poly.type
_entity_poly.pdbx_seq_one_letter_code
_entity_poly.pdbx_strand_id
1 'polypeptide(L)' 'PGDPMKAGELVYRMAYAEEAPFRLLLGSDAVKAVVTTAEGRIEEAKKFAADSESTNF' A
#
# COMPACT_ATOMS: atom_id res chain seq x y z
N PRO A 1 -11.05 9.80 14.94
CA PRO A 1 -11.82 8.56 15.22
C PRO A 1 -12.33 7.95 13.90
N GLY A 2 -12.06 6.68 13.65
CA GLY A 2 -12.59 5.96 12.48
C GLY A 2 -14.08 5.66 12.63
N ASP A 3 -14.75 5.37 11.51
CA ASP A 3 -16.16 4.98 11.46
C ASP A 3 -16.26 3.50 11.02
N PRO A 4 -16.53 2.57 11.96
CA PRO A 4 -16.62 1.15 11.66
C PRO A 4 -17.75 0.80 10.67
N MET A 5 -18.84 1.58 10.64
CA MET A 5 -19.95 1.32 9.70
C MET A 5 -19.52 1.59 8.26
N LYS A 6 -18.81 2.71 8.02
CA LYS A 6 -18.24 3.02 6.71
C LYS A 6 -17.18 2.00 6.28
N ALA A 7 -16.39 1.51 7.23
CA ALA A 7 -15.42 0.45 6.95
C ALA A 7 -16.12 -0.85 6.53
N GLY A 8 -17.19 -1.26 7.22
CA GLY A 8 -17.99 -2.43 6.87
C GLY A 8 -18.67 -2.31 5.51
N GLU A 9 -19.26 -1.15 5.20
CA GLU A 9 -19.86 -0.87 3.90
C GLU A 9 -18.84 -0.97 2.76
N LEU A 10 -17.63 -0.44 2.98
CA LEU A 10 -16.54 -0.54 2.00
C LEU A 10 -16.12 -1.99 1.78
N VAL A 11 -15.97 -2.80 2.84
CA VAL A 11 -15.65 -4.23 2.72
C VAL A 11 -16.74 -4.96 1.93
N TYR A 12 -18.00 -4.74 2.26
CA TYR A 12 -19.14 -5.33 1.55
C TYR A 12 -19.07 -4.97 0.07
N ARG A 13 -18.92 -3.68 -0.27
CA ARG A 13 -18.84 -3.22 -1.65
C ARG A 13 -17.67 -3.86 -2.42
N MET A 14 -16.50 -3.99 -1.78
CA MET A 14 -15.32 -4.61 -2.42
C MET A 14 -15.47 -6.12 -2.62
N ALA A 15 -16.23 -6.82 -1.78
CA ALA A 15 -16.49 -8.25 -1.95
C ALA A 15 -17.30 -8.58 -3.21
N TYR A 16 -18.07 -7.60 -3.72
CA TYR A 16 -18.88 -7.74 -4.94
C TYR A 16 -18.37 -6.89 -6.12
N ALA A 17 -17.20 -6.27 -5.98
CA ALA A 17 -16.61 -5.50 -7.07
C ALA A 17 -16.00 -6.44 -8.11
N GLU A 18 -16.18 -6.14 -9.40
CA GLU A 18 -15.52 -6.89 -10.49
C GLU A 18 -13.99 -6.80 -10.37
N GLU A 19 -13.48 -5.64 -9.95
CA GLU A 19 -12.08 -5.41 -9.64
C GLU A 19 -11.93 -4.94 -8.19
N ALA A 20 -11.41 -5.83 -7.34
CA ALA A 20 -11.11 -5.53 -5.94
C ALA A 20 -9.59 -5.51 -5.71
N PRO A 21 -9.08 -4.58 -4.89
CA PRO A 21 -7.66 -4.56 -4.57
C PRO A 21 -7.29 -5.79 -3.73
N PHE A 22 -6.08 -6.33 -3.95
CA PHE A 22 -5.55 -7.41 -3.11
C PHE A 22 -5.43 -7.00 -1.63
N ARG A 23 -5.20 -5.71 -1.36
CA ARG A 23 -5.19 -5.14 0.00
C ARG A 23 -6.11 -3.94 0.06
N LEU A 24 -7.07 -3.97 0.97
CA LEU A 24 -7.99 -2.87 1.24
C LEU A 24 -7.56 -2.13 2.51
N LEU A 25 -7.11 -0.87 2.35
CA LEU A 25 -6.71 -0.03 3.48
C LEU A 25 -7.92 0.74 4.02
N LEU A 26 -8.12 0.70 5.33
CA LEU A 26 -9.26 1.30 6.01
C LEU A 26 -8.81 2.50 6.83
N GLY A 27 -9.23 3.70 6.42
CA GLY A 27 -8.89 4.96 7.06
C GLY A 27 -7.61 5.61 6.52
N SER A 28 -7.53 6.92 6.68
CA SER A 28 -6.43 7.76 6.16
C SER A 28 -5.08 7.43 6.75
N ASP A 29 -5.03 7.04 8.03
CA ASP A 29 -3.78 6.73 8.72
C ASP A 29 -3.15 5.44 8.18
N ALA A 30 -3.98 4.43 7.89
CA ALA A 30 -3.55 3.20 7.24
C ALA A 30 -3.00 3.47 5.82
N VAL A 31 -3.68 4.33 5.05
CA VAL A 31 -3.21 4.78 3.73
C VAL A 31 -1.85 5.47 3.87
N LYS A 32 -1.75 6.45 4.76
CA LYS A 32 -0.51 7.22 4.98
C LYS A 32 0.65 6.31 5.38
N ALA A 33 0.43 5.40 6.32
CA ALA A 33 1.49 4.50 6.81
C ALA A 33 2.04 3.60 5.69
N VAL A 34 1.15 3.03 4.85
CA VAL A 34 1.56 2.16 3.75
C VAL A 34 2.27 2.95 2.66
N VAL A 35 1.75 4.13 2.28
CA VAL A 35 2.38 4.99 1.27
C VAL A 35 3.77 5.40 1.70
N THR A 36 3.93 5.94 2.91
CA THR A 36 5.23 6.36 3.44
C THR A 36 6.23 5.19 3.52
N THR A 37 5.76 3.99 3.89
CA THR A 37 6.63 2.80 3.92
C THR A 37 7.07 2.40 2.52
N ALA A 38 6.16 2.41 1.54
CA ALA A 38 6.46 2.06 0.16
C ALA A 38 7.43 3.05 -0.47
N GLU A 39 7.20 4.36 -0.26
CA GLU A 39 8.09 5.42 -0.70
C GLU A 39 9.49 5.26 -0.10
N GLY A 40 9.60 4.99 1.21
CA GLY A 40 10.88 4.76 1.86
C GLY A 40 11.66 3.58 1.24
N ARG A 41 10.98 2.48 0.93
CA ARG A 41 11.58 1.31 0.27
C ARG A 41 12.04 1.62 -1.15
N ILE A 42 11.28 2.41 -1.90
CA ILE A 42 11.63 2.84 -3.25
C ILE A 42 12.88 3.75 -3.21
N GLU A 43 12.92 4.70 -2.29
CA GLU A 43 14.07 5.61 -2.17
C GLU A 43 15.34 4.87 -1.72
N GLU A 44 15.23 3.91 -0.81
CA GLU A 44 16.33 3.02 -0.44
C GLU A 44 16.82 2.21 -1.65
N ALA A 45 15.91 1.57 -2.39
CA ALA A 45 16.27 0.79 -3.58
C ALA A 45 16.99 1.65 -4.63
N LYS A 46 16.52 2.89 -4.88
CA LYS A 46 17.19 3.84 -5.78
C LYS A 46 18.59 4.22 -5.29
N LYS A 47 18.74 4.47 -3.98
CA LYS A 47 20.03 4.86 -3.38
C LYS A 47 21.12 3.80 -3.58
N PHE A 48 20.74 2.52 -3.51
CA PHE A 48 21.66 1.39 -3.65
C PHE A 48 21.54 0.67 -5.01
N ALA A 49 20.88 1.30 -6.00
CA ALA A 49 20.65 0.70 -7.30
C ALA A 49 21.98 0.37 -8.01
N ALA A 50 22.92 1.32 -8.02
CA ALA A 50 24.22 1.12 -8.67
C ALA A 50 25.02 -0.05 -8.07
N ASP A 51 25.06 -0.17 -6.74
CA ASP A 51 25.72 -1.29 -6.07
C ASP A 51 25.03 -2.62 -6.39
N SER A 52 23.70 -2.64 -6.40
CA SER A 52 22.91 -3.84 -6.70
C SER A 52 23.08 -4.27 -8.16
N GLU A 53 23.00 -3.33 -9.10
CA GLU A 53 23.16 -3.58 -10.54
C GLU A 53 24.58 -3.96 -10.92
N SER A 54 25.59 -3.55 -10.13
CA SER A 54 26.99 -3.96 -10.32
C SER A 54 27.22 -5.46 -10.16
N THR A 55 26.25 -6.18 -9.57
CA THR A 55 26.29 -7.64 -9.41
C THR A 55 25.70 -8.42 -10.59
N ASN A 56 25.22 -7.72 -11.63
CA ASN A 56 24.82 -8.35 -12.87
C ASN A 56 26.09 -8.80 -13.64
N PHE A 57 26.25 -10.12 -13.82
CA PHE A 57 27.29 -10.71 -14.67
C PHE A 57 26.96 -10.60 -16.16
#